data_AF-A0A9P5JXE7-F1
#
_entry.id   AF-A0A9P5JXE7-F1
#
_cell.length_a   1.000
_cell.length_b   1.000
_cell.length_c   1.000
_cell.angle_alpha   90.00
_cell.angle_beta   90.00
_cell.angle_gamma   90.00
#
_symmetry.space_group_name_H-M   'P 1'
#
loop_
_entity.id
_entity.type
_entity.pdbx_description
1 polymer ?
#
loop_
_entity_poly.entity_id
_entity_poly.type
_entity_poly.pdbx_seq_one_letter_code
_entity_poly.pdbx_strand_id
1 'polypeptide(L)'
;AFKGVSADLDALVDLLESVEHFLKRLNIYTKVPPTPAMTEIVVKIMVELLSTLALVTKQIRQGRSKKFVKKLFGENEVDAILQRLDRLTQDEARTTAAQTLDVVYGLVQNMRVVIDGKRMFDLSTLATARHRAAVSGKPLVRFIDNNKLVLYLTRYCLAGDKLQEDVQNWLSPPDPWKNHNLARGSRHTGTAAWFVASSTLPEWKSSGPRSLLWIHGKQQALISSTIIDNIDTMTKSGLASLAFFYCDFREDEKKDLRGLLSSVLVQLCYQSDSYSQILSRFYSEHANGSKHPSDDELVLCLKDMLGVPGQATVYLIIDGLDECSNTSAMPSPREKVLNLLKDLMESRLPNLRICVTSRPEIDIQAGLEPLTFHSISLHDERGQMEDIENYIKSVINTDPNMRRWKTADKERVIEVLIEKSDGMFRWVYCQIVYLRLCLPGRIRHALDELPETLDETYERALRDINKANWEFAYRLFQCVAVAFRPLRVAELAEILSFDFKTGPIPKFHEDLHMEDPVEAVLSTTSSLLAIVDVEGSLIIQFSHYSVKEYLTSSRLAETNDIILRHYHISMTVAHTLAAQACL
;
A
#
# COMPACT_ATOMS: atom_id res chain seq x y z
N ALA A 1 -57.29 -54.98 38.53
CA ALA A 1 -55.93 -55.33 38.05
C ALA A 1 -55.40 -54.43 36.91
N PHE A 2 -56.19 -53.51 36.33
CA PHE A 2 -55.76 -52.71 35.16
C PHE A 2 -55.24 -51.28 35.43
N LYS A 3 -55.35 -50.72 36.65
CA LYS A 3 -54.86 -49.35 36.96
C LYS A 3 -53.34 -49.21 37.12
N GLY A 4 -52.62 -50.26 37.53
CA GLY A 4 -51.16 -50.18 37.77
C GLY A 4 -50.31 -50.24 36.50
N VAL A 5 -50.79 -50.89 35.44
CA VAL A 5 -50.03 -51.07 34.19
C VAL A 5 -49.89 -49.78 33.39
N SER A 6 -50.81 -48.81 33.56
CA SER A 6 -50.74 -47.49 32.90
C SER A 6 -49.62 -46.63 33.49
N ALA A 7 -49.56 -46.52 34.81
CA ALA A 7 -48.56 -45.71 35.51
C ALA A 7 -47.12 -46.19 35.24
N ASP A 8 -46.93 -47.50 35.15
CA ASP A 8 -45.65 -48.12 34.80
C ASP A 8 -45.24 -47.85 33.33
N LEU A 9 -46.20 -47.69 32.42
CA LEU A 9 -45.94 -47.31 31.03
C LEU A 9 -45.62 -45.81 30.91
N ASP A 10 -46.33 -44.97 31.66
CA ASP A 10 -46.11 -43.52 31.69
C ASP A 10 -44.71 -43.18 32.23
N ALA A 11 -44.27 -43.82 33.33
CA ALA A 11 -42.92 -43.63 33.88
C ALA A 11 -41.78 -44.08 32.92
N LEU A 12 -42.05 -45.06 32.05
CA LEU A 12 -41.09 -45.49 31.03
C LEU A 12 -41.00 -44.47 29.88
N VAL A 13 -42.13 -43.87 29.52
CA VAL A 13 -42.16 -42.75 28.56
C VAL A 13 -41.40 -41.56 29.13
N ASP A 14 -41.64 -41.17 30.37
CA ASP A 14 -40.94 -40.06 31.05
C ASP A 14 -39.42 -40.28 31.09
N LEU A 15 -38.98 -41.51 31.37
CA LEU A 15 -37.56 -41.86 31.35
C LEU A 15 -36.96 -41.68 29.95
N LEU A 16 -37.63 -42.20 28.91
CA LEU A 16 -37.16 -42.09 27.52
C LEU A 16 -37.14 -40.64 27.04
N GLU A 17 -38.13 -39.82 27.41
CA GLU A 17 -38.16 -38.39 27.11
C GLU A 17 -37.01 -37.65 27.82
N SER A 18 -36.71 -38.00 29.07
CA SER A 18 -35.56 -37.43 29.80
C SER A 18 -34.22 -37.78 29.12
N VAL A 19 -34.08 -39.01 28.60
CA VAL A 19 -32.90 -39.41 27.83
C VAL A 19 -32.81 -38.60 26.53
N GLU A 20 -33.92 -38.43 25.82
CA GLU A 20 -33.98 -37.65 24.58
C GLU A 20 -33.57 -36.19 24.79
N HIS A 21 -34.09 -35.54 25.83
CA HIS A 21 -33.73 -34.16 26.18
C HIS A 21 -32.24 -34.01 26.48
N PHE A 22 -31.64 -34.98 27.18
CA PHE A 22 -30.20 -34.97 27.44
C PHE A 22 -29.40 -35.12 26.15
N LEU A 23 -29.75 -36.08 25.28
CA LEU A 23 -29.06 -36.30 24.00
C LEU A 23 -29.10 -35.07 23.10
N LYS A 24 -30.21 -34.32 23.09
CA LYS A 24 -30.32 -33.03 22.39
C LYS A 24 -29.32 -32.00 22.91
N ARG A 25 -29.11 -31.91 24.23
CA ARG A 25 -28.11 -31.01 24.85
C ARG A 25 -26.68 -31.48 24.60
N LEU A 26 -26.43 -32.79 24.58
CA LEU A 26 -25.10 -33.35 24.30
C LEU A 26 -24.57 -32.92 22.92
N ASN A 27 -25.45 -32.74 21.93
CA ASN A 27 -25.10 -32.23 20.60
C ASN A 27 -24.63 -30.76 20.61
N ILE A 28 -24.84 -30.01 21.70
CA ILE A 28 -24.27 -28.67 21.89
C ILE A 28 -22.81 -28.81 22.35
N TYR A 29 -22.54 -29.74 23.27
CA TYR A 29 -21.19 -29.99 23.80
C TYR A 29 -20.24 -30.67 22.81
N THR A 30 -20.74 -31.24 21.71
CA THR A 30 -19.89 -31.70 20.59
C THR A 30 -19.36 -30.54 19.75
N LYS A 31 -20.01 -29.37 19.80
CA LYS A 31 -19.65 -28.18 19.03
C LYS A 31 -18.82 -27.17 19.84
N VAL A 32 -18.94 -27.21 21.17
CA VAL A 32 -18.22 -26.32 22.09
C VAL A 32 -17.48 -27.19 23.13
N PRO A 33 -16.13 -27.16 23.19
CA PRO A 33 -15.37 -28.03 24.08
C PRO A 33 -15.70 -27.75 25.57
N PRO A 34 -16.19 -28.75 26.33
CA PRO A 34 -16.56 -28.55 27.74
C PRO A 34 -15.34 -28.42 28.65
N THR A 35 -15.50 -27.65 29.73
CA THR A 35 -14.47 -27.51 30.78
C THR A 35 -14.30 -28.84 31.54
N PRO A 36 -13.17 -29.09 32.24
CA PRO A 36 -12.94 -30.33 32.98
C PRO A 36 -14.05 -30.68 33.99
N ALA A 37 -14.57 -29.69 34.72
CA ALA A 37 -15.68 -29.88 35.67
C ALA A 37 -16.99 -30.28 34.96
N MET A 38 -17.24 -29.73 33.77
CA MET A 38 -18.42 -30.04 32.98
C MET A 38 -18.32 -31.40 32.30
N THR A 39 -17.13 -31.75 31.83
CA THR A 39 -16.81 -33.09 31.34
C THR A 39 -17.07 -34.14 32.42
N GLU A 40 -16.72 -33.87 33.68
CA GLU A 40 -16.98 -34.80 34.78
C GLU A 40 -18.49 -35.03 35.00
N ILE A 41 -19.30 -33.96 34.96
CA ILE A 41 -20.76 -34.05 35.11
C ILE A 41 -21.39 -34.78 33.92
N VAL A 42 -21.01 -34.42 32.69
CA VAL A 42 -21.50 -35.07 31.46
C VAL A 42 -21.14 -36.55 31.44
N VAL A 43 -19.93 -36.91 31.84
CA VAL A 43 -19.50 -38.32 31.94
C VAL A 43 -20.33 -39.06 32.98
N LYS A 44 -20.60 -38.46 34.15
CA LYS A 44 -21.47 -39.06 35.18
C LYS A 44 -22.89 -39.32 34.64
N ILE A 45 -23.46 -38.38 33.89
CA ILE A 45 -24.79 -38.55 33.28
C ILE A 45 -24.76 -39.64 32.19
N MET A 46 -23.72 -39.69 31.35
CA MET A 46 -23.55 -40.73 30.35
C MET A 46 -23.43 -42.14 30.96
N VAL A 47 -22.68 -42.27 32.05
CA VAL A 47 -22.54 -43.55 32.77
C VAL A 47 -23.90 -44.02 33.32
N GLU A 48 -24.68 -43.11 33.89
CA GLU A 48 -26.00 -43.45 34.43
C GLU A 48 -26.97 -43.84 33.30
N LEU A 49 -26.97 -43.12 32.17
CA LEU A 49 -27.78 -43.43 30.99
C LEU A 49 -27.44 -44.80 30.40
N LEU A 50 -26.14 -45.11 30.24
CA LEU A 50 -25.68 -46.41 29.75
C LEU A 50 -26.05 -47.55 30.71
N SER A 51 -25.96 -47.31 32.02
CA SER A 51 -26.35 -48.28 33.05
C SER A 51 -27.86 -48.57 33.00
N THR A 52 -28.66 -47.53 32.78
CA THR A 52 -30.12 -47.64 32.64
C THR A 52 -30.50 -48.43 31.39
N LEU A 53 -29.90 -48.12 30.24
CA LEU A 53 -30.12 -48.85 28.98
C LEU A 53 -29.64 -50.31 29.05
N ALA A 54 -28.53 -50.58 29.74
CA ALA A 54 -28.02 -51.94 29.97
C ALA A 54 -28.98 -52.77 30.82
N LEU A 55 -29.56 -52.18 31.87
CA LEU A 55 -30.57 -52.82 32.72
C LEU A 55 -31.81 -53.20 31.90
N VAL A 56 -32.32 -52.25 31.09
CA VAL A 56 -33.46 -52.46 30.20
C VAL A 56 -33.18 -53.58 29.19
N THR A 57 -32.02 -53.55 28.53
CA THR A 57 -31.63 -54.54 27.50
C THR A 57 -31.47 -55.95 28.09
N LYS A 58 -30.90 -56.07 29.30
CA LYS A 58 -30.72 -57.35 30.00
C LYS A 58 -32.06 -58.02 30.34
N GLN A 59 -33.06 -57.24 30.71
CA GLN A 59 -34.40 -57.75 31.06
C GLN A 59 -35.20 -58.15 29.81
N ILE A 60 -35.08 -57.42 28.69
CA ILE A 60 -35.73 -57.77 27.42
C ILE A 60 -35.23 -59.12 26.90
N ARG A 61 -33.91 -59.39 26.98
CA ARG A 61 -33.32 -60.67 26.55
C ARG A 61 -33.78 -61.90 27.36
N GLN A 62 -34.34 -61.73 28.55
CA GLN A 62 -34.82 -62.83 29.40
C GLN A 62 -36.29 -63.27 29.11
N GLY A 63 -36.92 -62.73 28.05
CA GLY A 63 -38.12 -63.32 27.43
C GLY A 63 -39.41 -63.32 28.27
N ARG A 64 -39.60 -62.35 29.18
CA ARG A 64 -40.79 -62.30 30.08
C ARG A 64 -41.52 -60.95 30.05
N SER A 65 -42.06 -60.57 28.89
CA SER A 65 -42.72 -59.27 28.65
C SER A 65 -43.90 -58.92 29.57
N LYS A 66 -44.61 -59.89 30.18
CA LYS A 66 -45.69 -59.61 31.16
C LYS A 66 -45.24 -59.55 32.63
N LYS A 67 -44.08 -60.12 32.97
CA LYS A 67 -43.42 -59.95 34.29
C LYS A 67 -42.45 -58.76 34.31
N PHE A 68 -42.12 -58.25 33.12
CA PHE A 68 -41.26 -57.10 32.83
C PHE A 68 -41.73 -55.85 33.56
N VAL A 69 -42.97 -55.42 33.32
CA VAL A 69 -43.56 -54.22 33.93
C VAL A 69 -43.60 -54.37 35.46
N LYS A 70 -44.17 -55.46 35.98
CA LYS A 70 -44.35 -55.67 37.42
C LYS A 70 -43.05 -55.84 38.24
N LYS A 71 -41.91 -56.09 37.60
CA LYS A 71 -40.60 -56.31 38.26
C LYS A 71 -39.62 -55.16 38.01
N LEU A 72 -39.79 -54.39 36.93
CA LEU A 72 -39.08 -53.13 36.71
C LEU A 72 -39.62 -52.03 37.65
N PHE A 73 -40.93 -52.06 37.93
CA PHE A 73 -41.63 -51.10 38.79
C PHE A 73 -41.91 -51.64 40.21
N GLY A 74 -41.34 -52.80 40.56
CA GLY A 74 -41.40 -53.35 41.90
C GLY A 74 -40.29 -52.77 42.77
N GLU A 75 -40.68 -51.84 43.66
CA GLU A 75 -39.90 -51.21 44.74
C GLU A 75 -38.65 -50.41 44.31
N ASN A 76 -38.87 -49.09 44.13
CA ASN A 76 -37.93 -47.98 44.32
C ASN A 76 -36.74 -47.79 43.35
N GLU A 77 -36.41 -48.71 42.43
CA GLU A 77 -35.23 -48.51 41.56
C GLU A 77 -35.42 -47.48 40.44
N VAL A 78 -36.54 -47.48 39.71
CA VAL A 78 -36.77 -46.53 38.59
C VAL A 78 -37.00 -45.11 39.08
N ASP A 79 -37.77 -44.93 40.16
CA ASP A 79 -37.94 -43.62 40.81
C ASP A 79 -36.61 -43.09 41.36
N ALA A 80 -35.75 -43.96 41.89
CA ALA A 80 -34.41 -43.56 42.32
C ALA A 80 -33.54 -43.10 41.15
N ILE A 81 -33.63 -43.78 39.99
CA ILE A 81 -32.92 -43.37 38.76
C ILE A 81 -33.46 -42.05 38.23
N LEU A 82 -34.78 -41.86 38.17
CA LEU A 82 -35.41 -40.60 37.73
C LEU A 82 -35.03 -39.44 38.65
N GLN A 83 -35.09 -39.62 39.98
CA GLN A 83 -34.66 -38.59 40.94
C GLN A 83 -33.17 -38.28 40.84
N ARG A 84 -32.33 -39.28 40.54
CA ARG A 84 -30.89 -39.07 40.38
C ARG A 84 -30.56 -38.35 39.07
N LEU A 85 -31.27 -38.67 37.99
CA LEU A 85 -31.13 -38.01 36.70
C LEU A 85 -31.62 -36.55 36.74
N ASP A 86 -32.72 -36.28 37.46
CA ASP A 86 -33.22 -34.92 37.68
C ASP A 86 -32.25 -34.09 38.52
N ARG A 87 -31.68 -34.65 39.61
CA ARG A 87 -30.62 -34.00 40.39
C ARG A 87 -29.38 -33.68 39.55
N LEU A 88 -28.90 -34.63 38.76
CA LEU A 88 -27.74 -34.43 37.90
C LEU A 88 -27.99 -33.38 36.80
N THR A 89 -29.22 -33.32 36.27
CA THR A 89 -29.64 -32.31 35.29
C THR A 89 -29.73 -30.91 35.92
N GLN A 90 -30.20 -30.81 37.17
CA GLN A 90 -30.17 -29.55 37.91
C GLN A 90 -28.75 -29.09 38.25
N ASP A 91 -27.86 -30.02 38.60
CA ASP A 91 -26.44 -29.70 38.86
C ASP A 91 -25.69 -29.30 37.58
N GLU A 92 -26.01 -29.91 36.44
CA GLU A 92 -25.59 -29.47 35.11
C GLU A 92 -26.05 -28.03 34.85
N ALA A 93 -27.34 -27.72 35.02
CA ALA A 93 -27.87 -26.38 34.80
C ALA A 93 -27.23 -25.32 35.72
N ARG A 94 -27.03 -25.63 37.01
CA ARG A 94 -26.38 -24.74 37.97
C ARG A 94 -24.92 -24.49 37.63
N THR A 95 -24.20 -25.52 37.18
CA THR A 95 -22.79 -25.39 36.82
C THR A 95 -22.63 -24.64 35.49
N THR A 96 -23.51 -24.87 34.50
CA THR A 96 -23.55 -24.06 33.26
C THR A 96 -23.80 -22.59 33.58
N ALA A 97 -24.76 -22.29 34.46
CA ALA A 97 -25.07 -20.92 34.85
C ALA A 97 -23.89 -20.26 35.58
N ALA A 98 -23.24 -20.95 36.52
CA ALA A 98 -22.08 -20.44 37.25
C ALA A 98 -20.88 -20.18 36.31
N GLN A 99 -20.63 -21.07 35.34
CA GLN A 99 -19.56 -20.90 34.35
C GLN A 99 -19.87 -19.80 33.34
N THR A 100 -21.13 -19.68 32.90
CA THR A 100 -21.57 -18.59 32.03
C THR A 100 -21.38 -17.26 32.75
N LEU A 101 -21.73 -17.18 34.03
CA LEU A 101 -21.54 -16.00 34.85
C LEU A 101 -20.05 -15.65 35.03
N ASP A 102 -19.18 -16.65 35.24
CA ASP A 102 -17.74 -16.44 35.35
C ASP A 102 -17.11 -15.91 34.05
N VAL A 103 -17.49 -16.49 32.90
CA VAL A 103 -17.05 -16.02 31.58
C VAL A 103 -17.57 -14.62 31.30
N VAL A 104 -18.85 -14.34 31.52
CA VAL A 104 -19.46 -13.02 31.31
C VAL A 104 -18.85 -11.98 32.25
N TYR A 105 -18.63 -12.32 33.52
CA TYR A 105 -17.98 -11.43 34.47
C TYR A 105 -16.54 -11.14 34.06
N GLY A 106 -15.77 -12.16 33.66
CA GLY A 106 -14.43 -11.99 33.10
C GLY A 106 -14.41 -11.08 31.87
N LEU A 107 -15.38 -11.23 30.96
CA LEU A 107 -15.51 -10.43 29.76
C LEU A 107 -15.87 -8.96 30.06
N VAL A 108 -16.78 -8.74 31.01
CA VAL A 108 -17.17 -7.39 31.48
C VAL A 108 -16.00 -6.70 32.21
N GLN A 109 -15.24 -7.43 33.03
CA GLN A 109 -14.04 -6.88 33.66
C GLN A 109 -12.96 -6.54 32.63
N ASN A 110 -12.78 -7.40 31.62
CA ASN A 110 -11.85 -7.12 30.52
C ASN A 110 -12.29 -5.87 29.74
N MET A 111 -13.57 -5.75 29.39
CA MET A 111 -14.11 -4.55 28.73
C MET A 111 -13.92 -3.28 29.57
N ARG A 112 -14.17 -3.35 30.89
CA ARG A 112 -13.97 -2.20 31.79
C ARG A 112 -12.51 -1.75 31.84
N VAL A 113 -11.54 -2.67 31.84
CA VAL A 113 -10.11 -2.35 31.80
C VAL A 113 -9.71 -1.68 30.48
N VAL A 114 -10.29 -2.11 29.35
CA VAL A 114 -10.07 -1.48 28.04
C VAL A 114 -10.69 -0.07 27.98
N ILE A 115 -11.91 0.09 28.53
CA ILE A 115 -12.66 1.35 28.54
C ILE A 115 -12.03 2.40 29.48
N ASP A 116 -11.57 2.00 30.68
CA ASP A 116 -11.09 2.94 31.69
C ASP A 116 -9.62 3.40 31.49
N GLY A 117 -8.86 2.78 30.57
CA GLY A 117 -7.52 3.23 30.14
C GLY A 117 -6.41 3.31 31.21
N LYS A 118 -6.71 3.12 32.50
CA LYS A 118 -5.90 3.67 33.62
C LYS A 118 -5.06 2.71 34.47
N ARG A 119 -4.89 1.44 34.10
CA ARG A 119 -3.91 0.58 34.80
C ARG A 119 -2.82 0.11 33.87
N MET A 120 -1.63 0.69 34.03
CA MET A 120 -0.39 0.17 33.49
C MET A 120 -0.21 -1.24 34.07
N PHE A 121 -0.18 -2.26 33.21
CA PHE A 121 0.17 -3.61 33.66
C PHE A 121 1.63 -3.57 34.12
N ASP A 122 1.92 -4.16 35.29
CA ASP A 122 3.28 -4.21 35.82
C ASP A 122 4.17 -5.05 34.89
N LEU A 123 4.98 -4.37 34.06
CA LEU A 123 5.90 -4.95 33.08
C LEU A 123 6.84 -6.01 33.71
N SER A 124 7.09 -5.93 35.02
CA SER A 124 7.87 -6.91 35.76
C SER A 124 7.24 -8.31 35.71
N THR A 125 5.91 -8.41 35.71
CA THR A 125 5.19 -9.69 35.71
C THR A 125 5.38 -10.42 34.38
N LEU A 126 5.36 -9.66 33.27
CA LEU A 126 5.51 -10.20 31.92
C LEU A 126 6.97 -10.58 31.62
N ALA A 127 7.93 -9.76 32.07
CA ALA A 127 9.35 -10.09 32.00
C ALA A 127 9.68 -11.38 32.78
N THR A 128 9.09 -11.53 33.97
CA THR A 128 9.27 -12.73 34.80
C THR A 128 8.61 -13.97 34.18
N ALA A 129 7.46 -13.82 33.52
CA ALA A 129 6.79 -14.91 32.82
C ALA A 129 7.53 -15.33 31.54
N ARG A 130 8.05 -14.36 30.78
CA ARG A 130 8.86 -14.59 29.57
C ARG A 130 10.19 -15.26 29.91
N HIS A 131 10.84 -14.86 31.00
CA HIS A 131 12.01 -15.55 31.53
C HIS A 131 11.70 -17.00 31.93
N ARG A 132 10.60 -17.23 32.66
CA ARG A 132 10.16 -18.60 33.04
C ARG A 132 9.78 -19.47 31.84
N ALA A 133 9.16 -18.92 30.81
CA ALA A 133 8.85 -19.63 29.57
C ALA A 133 10.12 -20.05 28.83
N ALA A 134 11.10 -19.13 28.71
CA ALA A 134 12.39 -19.42 28.08
C ALA A 134 13.20 -20.49 28.84
N VAL A 135 13.21 -20.43 30.18
CA VAL A 135 13.92 -21.41 31.02
C VAL A 135 13.24 -22.79 31.00
N SER A 136 11.92 -22.85 30.85
CA SER A 136 11.16 -24.11 30.91
C SER A 136 10.84 -24.74 29.56
N GLY A 137 11.11 -24.06 28.44
CA GLY A 137 10.77 -24.49 27.08
C GLY A 137 9.26 -24.63 26.83
N LYS A 138 8.42 -24.08 27.71
CA LYS A 138 6.94 -24.18 27.62
C LYS A 138 6.33 -22.89 27.04
N PRO A 139 5.18 -22.97 26.34
CA PRO A 139 4.53 -21.80 25.76
C PRO A 139 4.22 -20.73 26.80
N LEU A 140 4.39 -19.44 26.44
CA LEU A 140 4.16 -18.29 27.33
C LEU A 140 2.75 -18.28 27.95
N VAL A 141 1.76 -18.77 27.20
CA VAL A 141 0.36 -18.99 27.61
C VAL A 141 0.22 -19.82 28.89
N ARG A 142 1.21 -20.65 29.26
CA ARG A 142 1.17 -21.42 30.51
C ARG A 142 1.55 -20.60 31.76
N PHE A 143 2.15 -19.44 31.57
CA PHE A 143 2.70 -18.61 32.65
C PHE A 143 1.96 -17.28 32.81
N ILE A 144 0.97 -17.01 31.96
CA ILE A 144 0.13 -15.83 31.97
C ILE A 144 -1.32 -16.29 31.80
N ASP A 145 -2.22 -15.73 32.60
CA ASP A 145 -3.66 -15.94 32.46
C ASP A 145 -4.13 -15.52 31.05
N ASN A 146 -4.86 -16.42 30.35
CA ASN A 146 -5.35 -16.17 28.99
C ASN A 146 -6.11 -14.85 28.85
N ASN A 147 -6.89 -14.46 29.86
CA ASN A 147 -7.63 -13.19 29.84
C ASN A 147 -6.68 -11.99 29.92
N LYS A 148 -5.58 -12.10 30.68
CA LYS A 148 -4.56 -11.06 30.77
C LYS A 148 -3.71 -10.96 29.50
N LEU A 149 -3.44 -12.09 28.84
CA LEU A 149 -2.72 -12.12 27.57
C LEU A 149 -3.55 -11.50 26.44
N VAL A 150 -4.85 -11.81 26.36
CA VAL A 150 -5.77 -11.21 25.39
C VAL A 150 -5.90 -9.70 25.63
N LEU A 151 -6.12 -9.26 26.88
CA LEU A 151 -6.14 -7.84 27.23
C LEU A 151 -4.86 -7.10 26.84
N TYR A 152 -3.70 -7.73 27.08
CA TYR A 152 -2.41 -7.16 26.71
C TYR A 152 -2.31 -7.02 25.19
N LEU A 153 -2.57 -8.09 24.42
CA LEU A 153 -2.50 -8.08 22.97
C LEU A 153 -3.49 -7.07 22.37
N THR A 154 -4.74 -7.06 22.82
CA THR A 154 -5.76 -6.12 22.35
C THR A 154 -5.38 -4.67 22.66
N ARG A 155 -4.87 -4.37 23.87
CA ARG A 155 -4.41 -3.02 24.21
C ARG A 155 -3.16 -2.63 23.44
N TYR A 156 -2.25 -3.57 23.19
CA TYR A 156 -1.02 -3.33 22.43
C TYR A 156 -1.35 -3.01 20.97
N CYS A 157 -2.27 -3.76 20.36
CA CYS A 157 -2.81 -3.48 19.02
C CYS A 157 -3.49 -2.11 18.98
N LEU A 158 -4.44 -1.83 19.89
CA LEU A 158 -5.18 -0.56 19.91
C LEU A 158 -4.28 0.66 20.18
N ALA A 159 -3.27 0.52 21.04
CA ALA A 159 -2.31 1.59 21.31
C ALA A 159 -1.34 1.80 20.13
N GLY A 160 -0.96 0.73 19.43
CA GLY A 160 -0.19 0.78 18.19
C GLY A 160 -0.94 1.53 17.10
N ASP A 161 -2.20 1.16 16.84
CA ASP A 161 -3.05 1.79 15.81
C ASP A 161 -3.27 3.28 16.09
N LYS A 162 -3.49 3.64 17.36
CA LYS A 162 -3.66 5.05 17.75
C LYS A 162 -2.38 5.88 17.62
N LEU A 163 -1.24 5.35 18.03
CA LEU A 163 0.04 6.03 17.85
C LEU A 163 0.34 6.25 16.36
N GLN A 164 0.02 5.27 15.52
CA GLN A 164 0.20 5.35 14.08
C GLN A 164 -0.62 6.51 13.48
N GLU A 165 -1.90 6.60 13.83
CA GLU A 165 -2.77 7.71 13.41
C GLU A 165 -2.27 9.07 13.93
N ASP A 166 -1.88 9.14 15.21
CA ASP A 166 -1.37 10.37 15.83
C ASP A 166 -0.09 10.88 15.12
N VAL A 167 0.85 9.98 14.83
CA VAL A 167 2.11 10.34 14.14
C VAL A 167 1.88 10.64 12.66
N GLN A 168 0.98 9.92 12.00
CA GLN A 168 0.57 10.21 10.61
C GLN A 168 0.03 11.64 10.51
N ASN A 169 -0.83 12.05 11.43
CA ASN A 169 -1.38 13.41 11.47
C ASN A 169 -0.31 14.44 11.83
N TRP A 170 0.55 14.14 12.81
CA TRP A 170 1.58 15.07 13.27
C TRP A 170 2.66 15.38 12.23
N LEU A 171 3.20 14.36 11.57
CA LEU A 171 4.25 14.52 10.56
C LEU A 171 3.68 14.77 9.16
N SER A 172 2.41 14.45 8.93
CA SER A 172 1.72 14.59 7.64
C SER A 172 2.56 14.07 6.46
N PRO A 173 3.03 12.81 6.52
CA PRO A 173 3.97 12.31 5.53
C PRO A 173 3.30 12.15 4.16
N PRO A 174 4.01 12.49 3.06
CA PRO A 174 3.50 12.22 1.72
C PRO A 174 3.42 10.71 1.46
N ASP A 175 2.37 10.28 0.76
CA ASP A 175 2.16 8.87 0.40
C ASP A 175 3.02 8.47 -0.82
N PRO A 176 4.03 7.60 -0.65
CA PRO A 176 4.85 7.15 -1.77
C PRO A 176 4.16 6.03 -2.59
N TRP A 177 3.10 5.39 -2.07
CA TRP A 177 2.44 4.28 -2.76
C TRP A 177 1.68 4.71 -4.00
N LYS A 178 1.12 5.92 -4.01
CA LYS A 178 0.54 6.53 -5.21
C LYS A 178 1.52 6.51 -6.39
N ASN A 179 2.73 7.01 -6.20
CA ASN A 179 3.78 7.03 -7.23
C ASN A 179 4.22 5.61 -7.60
N HIS A 180 4.42 4.77 -6.59
CA HIS A 180 4.83 3.39 -6.81
C HIS A 180 3.81 2.60 -7.64
N ASN A 181 2.50 2.75 -7.36
CA ASN A 181 1.43 2.09 -8.10
C ASN A 181 1.30 2.62 -9.53
N LEU A 182 1.51 3.92 -9.75
CA LEU A 182 1.57 4.50 -11.11
C LEU A 182 2.76 3.95 -11.91
N ALA A 183 3.95 3.92 -11.29
CA ALA A 183 5.15 3.32 -11.87
C ALA A 183 4.94 1.82 -12.14
N ARG A 184 4.24 1.11 -11.24
CA ARG A 184 3.89 -0.30 -11.38
C ARG A 184 2.90 -0.55 -12.51
N GLY A 185 1.84 0.25 -12.61
CA GLY A 185 0.82 0.13 -13.65
C GLY A 185 1.33 0.47 -15.05
N SER A 186 2.40 1.28 -15.14
CA SER A 186 3.05 1.64 -16.40
C SER A 186 4.02 0.57 -16.92
N ARG A 187 4.26 -0.50 -16.15
CA ARG A 187 5.15 -1.61 -16.54
C ARG A 187 4.52 -2.44 -17.65
N HIS A 188 5.27 -2.62 -18.72
CA HIS A 188 5.03 -3.76 -19.59
C HIS A 188 5.56 -5.05 -18.91
N THR A 189 4.87 -6.17 -19.12
CA THR A 189 5.22 -7.44 -18.46
C THR A 189 6.61 -7.90 -18.89
N GLY A 190 7.52 -8.06 -17.93
CA GLY A 190 8.90 -8.50 -18.17
C GLY A 190 9.92 -7.35 -18.25
N THR A 191 9.47 -6.10 -18.31
CA THR A 191 10.36 -4.93 -18.28
C THR A 191 11.12 -4.83 -16.95
N ALA A 192 12.38 -4.39 -17.01
CA ALA A 192 13.33 -4.33 -15.90
C ALA A 192 13.72 -5.70 -15.29
N ALA A 193 13.29 -6.82 -15.87
CA ALA A 193 13.68 -8.16 -15.39
C ALA A 193 15.18 -8.39 -15.52
N TRP A 194 15.81 -7.82 -16.56
CA TRP A 194 17.26 -7.86 -16.76
C TRP A 194 18.02 -7.27 -15.57
N PHE A 195 17.49 -6.21 -14.93
CA PHE A 195 18.13 -5.57 -13.79
C PHE A 195 18.06 -6.46 -12.54
N VAL A 196 16.95 -7.17 -12.34
CA VAL A 196 16.83 -8.14 -11.25
C VAL A 196 17.72 -9.36 -11.48
N ALA A 197 17.90 -9.74 -12.75
CA ALA A 197 18.75 -10.86 -13.15
C ALA A 197 20.25 -10.50 -13.21
N SER A 198 20.61 -9.21 -13.22
CA SER A 198 22.00 -8.76 -13.23
C SER A 198 22.67 -9.05 -11.88
N SER A 199 24.01 -9.08 -11.86
CA SER A 199 24.74 -9.29 -10.60
C SER A 199 24.67 -8.09 -9.67
N THR A 200 24.33 -6.90 -10.18
CA THR A 200 24.39 -5.66 -9.41
C THR A 200 23.38 -5.60 -8.27
N LEU A 201 22.13 -6.01 -8.49
CA LEU A 201 21.12 -5.98 -7.43
C LEU A 201 21.48 -6.95 -6.29
N PRO A 202 21.82 -8.24 -6.55
CA PRO A 202 22.36 -9.14 -5.53
C PRO A 202 23.63 -8.61 -4.83
N GLU A 203 24.60 -8.09 -5.57
CA GLU A 203 25.85 -7.55 -5.02
C GLU A 203 25.58 -6.37 -4.08
N TRP A 204 24.76 -5.41 -4.49
CA TRP A 204 24.35 -4.29 -3.64
C TRP A 204 23.59 -4.77 -2.41
N LYS A 205 22.67 -5.74 -2.55
CA LYS A 205 21.93 -6.30 -1.39
C LYS A 205 22.85 -6.98 -0.38
N SER A 206 23.90 -7.65 -0.85
CA SER A 206 24.87 -8.36 -0.02
C SER A 206 26.07 -7.50 0.41
N SER A 207 26.18 -6.27 -0.07
CA SER A 207 27.29 -5.38 0.25
C SER A 207 27.33 -5.00 1.73
N GLY A 208 28.51 -4.59 2.21
CA GLY A 208 28.79 -4.25 3.61
C GLY A 208 28.35 -2.83 4.01
N PRO A 209 28.89 -2.25 5.10
CA PRO A 209 28.64 -0.86 5.46
C PRO A 209 29.04 0.10 4.33
N ARG A 210 28.44 1.29 4.26
CA ARG A 210 28.59 2.28 3.16
C ARG A 210 28.05 1.79 1.81
N SER A 211 26.86 1.22 1.83
CA SER A 211 26.20 0.73 0.62
C SER A 211 25.22 1.75 0.06
N LEU A 212 25.69 2.49 -0.94
CA LEU A 212 24.86 3.32 -1.81
C LEU A 212 24.97 2.76 -3.24
N LEU A 213 23.82 2.58 -3.87
CA LEU A 213 23.67 2.28 -5.30
C LEU A 213 23.05 3.49 -5.97
N TRP A 214 23.75 4.05 -6.96
CA TRP A 214 23.22 5.15 -7.77
C TRP A 214 22.84 4.61 -9.14
N ILE A 215 21.59 4.80 -9.54
CA ILE A 215 21.08 4.41 -10.86
C ILE A 215 20.70 5.68 -11.60
N HIS A 216 21.41 5.99 -12.68
CA HIS A 216 21.17 7.20 -13.43
C HIS A 216 20.74 6.95 -14.87
N GLY A 217 19.95 7.88 -15.40
CA GLY A 217 19.45 7.83 -16.78
C GLY A 217 17.95 8.04 -16.88
N LYS A 218 17.36 7.62 -18.00
CA LYS A 218 15.92 7.75 -18.26
C LYS A 218 15.17 6.54 -17.71
N GLN A 219 13.89 6.70 -17.36
CA GLN A 219 13.00 5.63 -16.83
C GLN A 219 13.37 5.08 -15.44
N GLN A 220 13.84 5.95 -14.55
CA GLN A 220 14.24 5.60 -13.18
C GLN A 220 13.12 4.98 -12.34
N ALA A 221 11.91 5.58 -12.36
CA ALA A 221 10.76 5.12 -11.58
C ALA A 221 10.38 3.66 -11.87
N LEU A 222 10.61 3.21 -13.12
CA LEU A 222 10.38 1.84 -13.55
C LEU A 222 11.36 0.88 -12.88
N ILE A 223 12.64 1.24 -12.74
CA ILE A 223 13.64 0.41 -12.05
C ILE A 223 13.38 0.43 -10.54
N SER A 224 13.14 1.60 -9.95
CA SER A 224 12.86 1.75 -8.52
C SER A 224 11.68 0.91 -8.07
N SER A 225 10.56 0.95 -8.80
CA SER A 225 9.39 0.13 -8.45
C SER A 225 9.72 -1.38 -8.53
N THR A 226 10.72 -1.82 -9.30
CA THR A 226 11.07 -3.25 -9.45
C THR A 226 11.92 -3.69 -8.29
N ILE A 227 12.86 -2.83 -7.89
CA ILE A 227 13.66 -2.99 -6.69
C ILE A 227 12.75 -3.05 -5.45
N ILE A 228 11.79 -2.13 -5.34
CA ILE A 228 10.80 -2.07 -4.26
C ILE A 228 9.98 -3.35 -4.22
N ASP A 229 9.39 -3.80 -5.33
CA ASP A 229 8.61 -5.04 -5.40
C ASP A 229 9.44 -6.26 -4.97
N ASN A 230 10.70 -6.31 -5.40
CA ASN A 230 11.59 -7.40 -5.06
C ASN A 230 11.95 -7.41 -3.57
N ILE A 231 12.21 -6.24 -2.96
CA ILE A 231 12.55 -6.12 -1.53
C ILE A 231 11.31 -6.31 -0.64
N ASP A 232 10.14 -5.85 -1.06
CA ASP A 232 8.89 -6.00 -0.31
C ASP A 232 8.56 -7.48 -0.01
N THR A 233 8.95 -8.40 -0.91
CA THR A 233 8.85 -9.85 -0.63
C THR A 233 9.72 -10.29 0.56
N MET A 234 10.89 -9.69 0.75
CA MET A 234 11.77 -9.95 1.89
C MET A 234 11.21 -9.33 3.18
N THR A 235 10.60 -8.15 3.08
CA THR A 235 9.92 -7.48 4.21
C THR A 235 8.76 -8.31 4.72
N LYS A 236 7.91 -8.84 3.82
CA LYS A 236 6.82 -9.76 4.16
C LYS A 236 7.30 -11.05 4.83
N SER A 237 8.55 -11.44 4.59
CA SER A 237 9.20 -12.60 5.22
C SER A 237 9.93 -12.26 6.53
N GLY A 238 9.90 -10.99 6.97
CA GLY A 238 10.59 -10.51 8.17
C GLY A 238 12.11 -10.42 8.05
N LEU A 239 12.66 -10.51 6.84
CA LEU A 239 14.11 -10.53 6.58
C LEU A 239 14.71 -9.14 6.31
N ALA A 240 13.86 -8.14 6.08
CA ALA A 240 14.27 -6.78 5.76
C ALA A 240 13.23 -5.77 6.26
N SER A 241 13.65 -4.51 6.42
CA SER A 241 12.75 -3.36 6.46
C SER A 241 12.94 -2.55 5.18
N LEU A 242 11.87 -1.92 4.71
CA LEU A 242 11.83 -1.20 3.43
C LEU A 242 11.17 0.16 3.63
N ALA A 243 11.89 1.23 3.32
CA ALA A 243 11.31 2.56 3.18
C ALA A 243 11.64 3.09 1.79
N PHE A 244 10.71 3.81 1.19
CA PHE A 244 10.94 4.40 -0.11
C PHE A 244 10.25 5.76 -0.26
N PHE A 245 10.81 6.60 -1.12
CA PHE A 245 10.33 7.93 -1.39
C PHE A 245 10.47 8.22 -2.88
N TYR A 246 9.39 8.70 -3.48
CA TYR A 246 9.40 9.18 -4.86
C TYR A 246 9.43 10.70 -4.81
N CYS A 247 10.53 11.29 -5.27
CA CYS A 247 10.57 12.70 -5.56
C CYS A 247 9.61 12.98 -6.72
N ASP A 248 8.70 13.94 -6.55
CA ASP A 248 7.69 14.25 -7.56
C ASP A 248 7.56 15.76 -7.73
N PHE A 249 8.01 16.28 -8.87
CA PHE A 249 7.97 17.72 -9.18
C PHE A 249 6.54 18.32 -9.19
N ARG A 250 5.49 17.48 -9.13
CA ARG A 250 4.08 17.91 -9.07
C ARG A 250 3.56 18.10 -7.66
N GLU A 251 4.16 17.47 -6.66
CA GLU A 251 3.66 17.45 -5.27
C GLU A 251 4.70 18.11 -4.35
N ASP A 252 4.44 19.32 -3.82
CA ASP A 252 5.44 20.13 -3.08
C ASP A 252 6.06 19.39 -1.88
N GLU A 253 5.23 18.64 -1.15
CA GLU A 253 5.59 17.69 -0.10
C GLU A 253 6.54 16.56 -0.54
N LYS A 254 6.71 16.33 -1.85
CA LYS A 254 7.61 15.30 -2.42
C LYS A 254 8.87 15.89 -3.05
N LYS A 255 9.22 17.15 -2.76
CA LYS A 255 10.38 17.83 -3.39
C LYS A 255 11.45 18.28 -2.40
N ASP A 256 11.34 17.90 -1.13
CA ASP A 256 12.24 18.36 -0.08
C ASP A 256 12.64 17.29 0.95
N LEU A 257 13.59 17.66 1.82
CA LEU A 257 14.13 16.82 2.88
C LEU A 257 13.05 16.45 3.91
N ARG A 258 12.13 17.36 4.24
CA ARG A 258 11.14 17.14 5.30
C ARG A 258 10.11 16.10 4.88
N GLY A 259 9.64 16.16 3.63
CA GLY A 259 8.77 15.15 3.06
C GLY A 259 9.41 13.77 3.06
N LEU A 260 10.68 13.69 2.64
CA LEU A 260 11.47 12.45 2.66
C LEU A 260 11.58 11.88 4.08
N LEU A 261 12.05 12.68 5.03
CA LEU A 261 12.24 12.23 6.42
C LEU A 261 10.93 11.79 7.07
N SER A 262 9.87 12.59 6.91
CA SER A 262 8.55 12.28 7.48
C SER A 262 8.00 10.98 6.92
N SER A 263 8.09 10.78 5.60
CA SER A 263 7.63 9.55 4.94
C SER A 263 8.44 8.33 5.38
N VAL A 264 9.77 8.42 5.43
CA VAL A 264 10.64 7.31 5.81
C VAL A 264 10.44 6.92 7.28
N LEU A 265 10.42 7.88 8.20
CA LEU A 265 10.21 7.62 9.63
C LEU A 265 8.90 6.89 9.89
N VAL A 266 7.83 7.36 9.25
CA VAL A 266 6.50 6.76 9.40
C VAL A 266 6.46 5.37 8.78
N GLN A 267 7.01 5.16 7.58
CA GLN A 267 7.09 3.83 6.97
C GLN A 267 7.86 2.81 7.83
N LEU A 268 8.99 3.22 8.42
CA LEU A 268 9.77 2.35 9.30
C LEU A 268 9.02 2.04 10.61
N CYS A 269 8.30 3.00 11.18
CA CYS A 269 7.48 2.80 12.38
C CYS A 269 6.54 1.59 12.28
N TYR A 270 5.93 1.37 11.11
CA TYR A 270 5.01 0.25 10.88
C TYR A 270 5.68 -1.13 10.78
N GLN A 271 7.00 -1.20 10.71
CA GLN A 271 7.73 -2.44 10.40
C GLN A 271 8.46 -3.06 11.59
N SER A 272 8.63 -2.32 12.70
CA SER A 272 9.28 -2.85 13.90
C SER A 272 8.79 -2.16 15.17
N ASP A 273 8.54 -2.95 16.22
CA ASP A 273 8.24 -2.44 17.56
C ASP A 273 9.34 -1.48 18.06
N SER A 274 10.61 -1.74 17.73
CA SER A 274 11.71 -0.86 18.13
C SER A 274 11.64 0.50 17.44
N TYR A 275 11.31 0.53 16.14
CA TYR A 275 11.11 1.79 15.41
C TYR A 275 9.90 2.54 15.94
N SER A 276 8.79 1.83 16.19
CA SER A 276 7.59 2.39 16.78
C SER A 276 7.87 3.01 18.16
N GLN A 277 8.65 2.34 19.01
CA GLN A 277 9.01 2.85 20.33
C GLN A 277 9.88 4.11 20.25
N ILE A 278 10.81 4.18 19.30
CA ILE A 278 11.65 5.36 19.05
C ILE A 278 10.77 6.54 18.61
N LEU A 279 9.89 6.32 17.62
CA LEU A 279 9.01 7.37 17.12
C LEU A 279 7.99 7.82 18.17
N SER A 280 7.49 6.89 18.99
CA SER A 280 6.59 7.19 20.12
C SER A 280 7.25 8.10 21.15
N ARG A 281 8.52 7.82 21.50
CA ARG A 281 9.29 8.68 22.40
C ARG A 281 9.49 10.05 21.78
N PHE A 282 9.89 10.09 20.52
CA PHE A 282 10.09 11.34 19.77
C PHE A 282 8.80 12.19 19.73
N TYR A 283 7.65 11.58 19.46
CA TYR A 283 6.32 12.22 19.53
C TYR A 283 6.02 12.78 20.92
N SER A 284 6.30 12.02 21.97
CA SER A 284 6.06 12.42 23.36
C SER A 284 6.93 13.60 23.78
N GLU A 285 8.21 13.61 23.38
CA GLU A 285 9.17 14.69 23.62
C GLU A 285 8.74 16.02 22.95
N HIS A 286 8.01 15.92 21.84
CA HIS A 286 7.43 17.06 21.11
C HIS A 286 6.02 17.42 21.57
N ALA A 287 5.77 17.27 22.88
CA ALA A 287 4.51 17.60 23.53
C ALA A 287 3.30 16.92 22.86
N ASN A 288 3.45 15.63 22.55
CA ASN A 288 2.43 14.79 21.90
C ASN A 288 1.89 15.43 20.62
N GLY A 289 2.79 15.81 19.72
CA GLY A 289 2.44 16.33 18.40
C GLY A 289 2.05 17.81 18.34
N SER A 290 1.95 18.51 19.46
CA SER A 290 1.63 19.95 19.46
C SER A 290 2.80 20.85 19.03
N LYS A 291 4.03 20.32 19.02
CA LYS A 291 5.21 21.01 18.50
C LYS A 291 5.74 20.25 17.29
N HIS A 292 6.07 20.95 16.22
CA HIS A 292 6.72 20.33 15.07
C HIS A 292 8.24 20.27 15.30
N PRO A 293 8.87 19.12 14.99
CA PRO A 293 10.32 18.96 15.09
C PRO A 293 11.02 19.74 13.97
N SER A 294 12.27 20.11 14.18
CA SER A 294 13.18 20.62 13.14
C SER A 294 13.66 19.49 12.21
N ASP A 295 14.26 19.85 11.06
CA ASP A 295 14.81 18.86 10.13
C ASP A 295 15.97 18.07 10.79
N ASP A 296 16.82 18.74 11.57
CA ASP A 296 17.94 18.09 12.28
C ASP A 296 17.45 17.06 13.31
N GLU A 297 16.38 17.38 14.05
CA GLU A 297 15.74 16.44 14.99
C GLU A 297 15.15 15.22 14.28
N LEU A 298 14.57 15.40 13.08
CA LEU A 298 14.08 14.29 12.26
C LEU A 298 15.23 13.40 11.74
N VAL A 299 16.36 14.00 11.33
CA VAL A 299 17.57 13.26 10.93
C VAL A 299 18.13 12.44 12.09
N LEU A 300 18.19 13.02 13.30
CA LEU A 300 18.62 12.30 14.51
C LEU A 300 17.68 11.14 14.82
N CYS A 301 16.36 11.35 14.76
CA CYS A 301 15.38 10.29 14.95
C CYS A 301 15.56 9.13 13.94
N LEU A 302 15.82 9.46 12.67
CA LEU A 302 16.08 8.45 11.63
C LEU A 302 17.35 7.66 11.96
N LYS A 303 18.43 8.33 12.35
CA LYS A 303 19.68 7.67 12.75
C LYS A 303 19.49 6.75 13.96
N ASP A 304 18.70 7.18 14.94
CA ASP A 304 18.38 6.35 16.11
C ASP A 304 17.62 5.08 15.69
N MET A 305 16.67 5.18 14.76
CA MET A 305 16.01 4.00 14.19
C MET A 305 17.02 3.10 13.49
N LEU A 306 17.80 3.63 12.55
CA LEU A 306 18.73 2.84 11.75
C LEU A 306 19.90 2.25 12.57
N GLY A 307 20.18 2.82 13.74
CA GLY A 307 21.24 2.40 14.65
C GLY A 307 20.85 1.28 15.63
N VAL A 308 19.59 0.81 15.64
CA VAL A 308 19.16 -0.22 16.59
C VAL A 308 19.91 -1.55 16.32
N PRO A 309 20.62 -2.10 17.33
CA PRO A 309 21.40 -3.32 17.15
C PRO A 309 20.54 -4.56 16.86
N GLY A 310 21.07 -5.48 16.04
CA GLY A 310 20.46 -6.79 15.81
C GLY A 310 19.23 -6.79 14.92
N GLN A 311 18.91 -5.68 14.28
CA GLN A 311 17.80 -5.59 13.33
C GLN A 311 18.13 -6.16 11.95
N ALA A 312 17.07 -6.45 11.21
CA ALA A 312 17.12 -6.78 9.79
C ALA A 312 17.70 -5.62 8.97
N THR A 313 18.19 -5.93 7.77
CA THR A 313 18.69 -4.93 6.82
C THR A 313 17.58 -3.96 6.44
N VAL A 314 17.88 -2.66 6.48
CA VAL A 314 16.98 -1.59 6.04
C VAL A 314 17.38 -1.17 4.63
N TYR A 315 16.42 -1.23 3.71
CA TYR A 315 16.55 -0.71 2.36
C TYR A 315 15.82 0.62 2.26
N LEU A 316 16.55 1.67 1.86
CA LEU A 316 16.01 3.01 1.60
C LEU A 316 16.11 3.31 0.10
N ILE A 317 14.98 3.47 -0.58
CA ILE A 317 14.93 3.75 -2.02
C ILE A 317 14.44 5.19 -2.22
N ILE A 318 15.23 6.04 -2.86
CA ILE A 318 14.86 7.42 -3.21
C ILE A 318 14.84 7.53 -4.72
N ASP A 319 13.65 7.66 -5.29
CA ASP A 319 13.46 7.74 -6.74
C ASP A 319 13.38 9.18 -7.23
N GLY A 320 14.07 9.51 -8.33
CA GLY A 320 13.89 10.78 -9.04
C GLY A 320 14.50 11.99 -8.34
N LEU A 321 15.69 11.89 -7.73
CA LEU A 321 16.29 12.99 -6.96
C LEU A 321 16.45 14.30 -7.77
N ASP A 322 16.55 14.23 -9.10
CA ASP A 322 16.54 15.40 -9.98
C ASP A 322 15.23 16.20 -9.95
N GLU A 323 14.12 15.62 -9.50
CA GLU A 323 12.84 16.31 -9.33
C GLU A 323 12.80 17.21 -8.08
N CYS A 324 13.73 17.05 -7.14
CA CYS A 324 13.95 18.01 -6.07
C CYS A 324 14.57 19.29 -6.62
N SER A 325 14.00 20.45 -6.27
CA SER A 325 14.50 21.74 -6.76
C SER A 325 15.91 22.04 -6.28
N ASN A 326 16.74 22.57 -7.19
CA ASN A 326 18.08 23.08 -6.89
C ASN A 326 18.17 24.62 -6.84
N THR A 327 17.05 25.34 -6.92
CA THR A 327 17.06 26.80 -7.17
C THR A 327 16.37 27.64 -6.11
N SER A 328 15.73 27.02 -5.10
CA SER A 328 14.74 27.68 -4.23
C SER A 328 15.26 28.15 -2.87
N ALA A 329 16.49 27.82 -2.46
CA ALA A 329 17.12 28.28 -1.21
C ALA A 329 18.63 27.95 -1.20
N MET A 330 19.39 28.50 -0.23
CA MET A 330 20.76 28.06 0.09
C MET A 330 20.80 27.58 1.57
N PRO A 331 20.99 26.27 1.85
CA PRO A 331 21.09 25.19 0.88
C PRO A 331 19.75 24.89 0.19
N SER A 332 19.81 24.42 -1.06
CA SER A 332 18.61 24.04 -1.83
C SER A 332 17.95 22.78 -1.23
N PRO A 333 16.65 22.53 -1.49
CA PRO A 333 15.99 21.29 -1.05
C PRO A 333 16.75 20.04 -1.48
N ARG A 334 17.27 20.01 -2.72
CA ARG A 334 18.09 18.91 -3.23
C ARG A 334 19.43 18.79 -2.50
N GLU A 335 20.13 19.91 -2.24
CA GLU A 335 21.38 19.91 -1.48
C GLU A 335 21.19 19.36 -0.05
N LYS A 336 20.06 19.68 0.60
CA LYS A 336 19.72 19.11 1.91
C LYS A 336 19.59 17.58 1.87
N VAL A 337 18.98 17.02 0.82
CA VAL A 337 18.87 15.56 0.63
C VAL A 337 20.25 14.95 0.35
N LEU A 338 21.07 15.56 -0.49
CA LEU A 338 22.45 15.11 -0.74
C LEU A 338 23.30 15.11 0.55
N ASN A 339 23.15 16.14 1.39
CA ASN A 339 23.82 16.22 2.69
C ASN A 339 23.36 15.10 3.64
N LEU A 340 22.06 14.78 3.68
CA LEU A 340 21.54 13.63 4.43
C LEU A 340 22.19 12.32 3.95
N LEU A 341 22.25 12.09 2.64
CA LEU A 341 22.84 10.88 2.07
C LEU A 341 24.32 10.74 2.45
N LYS A 342 25.07 11.84 2.36
CA LYS A 342 26.47 11.88 2.81
C LYS A 342 26.60 11.52 4.28
N ASP A 343 25.78 12.13 5.14
CA ASP A 343 25.78 11.91 6.58
C ASP A 343 25.42 10.46 6.96
N LEU A 344 24.42 9.86 6.31
CA LEU A 344 24.08 8.44 6.48
C LEU A 344 25.22 7.51 6.05
N MET A 345 25.93 7.84 4.97
CA MET A 345 27.10 7.08 4.51
C MET A 345 28.32 7.24 5.42
N GLU A 346 28.52 8.41 6.03
CA GLU A 346 29.58 8.65 7.00
C GLU A 346 29.31 7.97 8.34
N SER A 347 28.03 7.76 8.69
CA SER A 347 27.60 7.03 9.89
C SER A 347 27.95 5.54 9.87
N ARG A 348 28.34 4.97 8.72
CA ARG A 348 28.78 3.56 8.54
C ARG A 348 27.83 2.52 9.12
N LEU A 349 26.52 2.77 9.01
CA LEU A 349 25.48 1.90 9.51
C LEU A 349 25.56 0.53 8.81
N PRO A 350 25.80 -0.59 9.54
CA PRO A 350 26.11 -1.87 8.92
C PRO A 350 24.92 -2.48 8.20
N ASN A 351 23.69 -2.13 8.58
CA ASN A 351 22.45 -2.71 8.06
C ASN A 351 21.70 -1.79 7.08
N LEU A 352 22.25 -0.63 6.72
CA LEU A 352 21.59 0.33 5.82
C LEU A 352 22.05 0.17 4.38
N ARG A 353 21.11 -0.01 3.45
CA ARG A 353 21.34 -0.06 2.00
C ARG A 353 20.51 1.04 1.34
N ILE A 354 21.17 1.97 0.67
CA ILE A 354 20.50 3.09 0.00
C ILE A 354 20.56 2.86 -1.51
N CYS A 355 19.43 3.01 -2.19
CA CYS A 355 19.35 3.14 -3.64
C CYS A 355 18.81 4.51 -3.97
N VAL A 356 19.53 5.25 -4.81
CA VAL A 356 19.10 6.57 -5.30
C VAL A 356 19.01 6.49 -6.81
N THR A 357 17.93 7.02 -7.37
CA THR A 357 17.82 7.21 -8.81
C THR A 357 17.76 8.69 -9.17
N SER A 358 18.40 9.07 -10.28
CA SER A 358 18.36 10.46 -10.75
C SER A 358 18.84 10.60 -12.20
N ARG A 359 18.65 11.77 -12.80
CA ARG A 359 19.47 12.18 -13.95
C ARG A 359 20.89 12.49 -13.48
N PRO A 360 21.92 12.33 -14.33
CA PRO A 360 23.30 12.66 -14.00
C PRO A 360 23.54 14.17 -14.11
N GLU A 361 22.76 14.98 -13.37
CA GLU A 361 23.00 16.42 -13.27
C GLU A 361 24.29 16.70 -12.48
N ILE A 362 24.98 17.79 -12.81
CA ILE A 362 26.34 18.07 -12.34
C ILE A 362 26.44 18.05 -10.80
N ASP A 363 25.48 18.67 -10.12
CA ASP A 363 25.42 18.76 -8.66
C ASP A 363 25.12 17.40 -8.00
N ILE A 364 24.24 16.59 -8.61
CA ILE A 364 23.92 15.25 -8.12
C ILE A 364 25.11 14.32 -8.31
N GLN A 365 25.75 14.36 -9.49
CA GLN A 365 26.93 13.57 -9.80
C GLN A 365 28.06 13.90 -8.80
N ALA A 366 28.36 15.19 -8.60
CA ALA A 366 29.36 15.63 -7.64
C ALA A 366 29.04 15.19 -6.20
N GLY A 367 27.76 15.11 -5.83
CA GLY A 367 27.30 14.68 -4.51
C GLY A 367 27.32 13.16 -4.29
N LEU A 368 26.96 12.36 -5.30
CA LEU A 368 26.76 10.92 -5.17
C LEU A 368 27.97 10.08 -5.58
N GLU A 369 28.75 10.48 -6.59
CA GLU A 369 29.93 9.72 -7.04
C GLU A 369 30.92 9.41 -5.91
N PRO A 370 31.25 10.35 -5.00
CA PRO A 370 32.17 10.06 -3.90
C PRO A 370 31.60 9.11 -2.84
N LEU A 371 30.27 8.88 -2.86
CA LEU A 371 29.54 8.10 -1.86
C LEU A 371 29.23 6.69 -2.34
N THR A 372 29.20 6.45 -3.64
CA THR A 372 28.85 5.17 -4.25
C THR A 372 30.07 4.35 -4.65
N PHE A 373 29.96 3.04 -4.50
CA PHE A 373 30.87 2.07 -5.13
C PHE A 373 30.21 1.36 -6.33
N HIS A 374 28.91 1.57 -6.52
CA HIS A 374 28.09 0.93 -7.54
C HIS A 374 27.24 2.01 -8.22
N SER A 375 27.66 2.46 -9.40
CA SER A 375 26.89 3.36 -10.25
C SER A 375 26.46 2.62 -11.51
N ILE A 376 25.19 2.73 -11.89
CA ILE A 376 24.65 2.16 -13.13
C ILE A 376 24.10 3.28 -14.00
N SER A 377 24.55 3.32 -15.24
CA SER A 377 23.98 4.13 -16.31
C SER A 377 22.95 3.29 -17.07
N LEU A 378 21.66 3.60 -16.94
CA LEU A 378 20.61 2.88 -17.67
C LEU A 378 20.75 3.00 -19.18
N HIS A 379 21.43 4.04 -19.68
CA HIS A 379 21.69 4.24 -21.10
C HIS A 379 22.73 3.25 -21.65
N ASP A 380 23.70 2.84 -20.84
CA ASP A 380 24.79 1.96 -21.27
C ASP A 380 24.41 0.46 -21.16
N GLU A 381 23.27 0.17 -20.53
CA GLU A 381 22.80 -1.20 -20.29
C GLU A 381 21.97 -1.72 -21.46
N ARG A 382 22.43 -2.82 -22.07
CA ARG A 382 21.71 -3.50 -23.18
C ARG A 382 20.29 -3.91 -22.82
N GLY A 383 20.04 -4.22 -21.54
CA GLY A 383 18.74 -4.64 -21.07
C GLY A 383 17.63 -3.59 -21.28
N GLN A 384 17.96 -2.30 -21.21
CA GLN A 384 16.97 -1.24 -21.51
C GLN A 384 16.53 -1.29 -22.98
N MET A 385 17.47 -1.53 -23.90
CA MET A 385 17.17 -1.65 -25.33
C MET A 385 16.34 -2.90 -25.63
N GLU A 386 16.64 -4.03 -24.97
CA GLU A 386 15.83 -5.26 -25.06
C GLU A 386 14.40 -5.04 -24.54
N ASP A 387 14.23 -4.30 -23.45
CA ASP A 387 12.89 -3.97 -22.94
C ASP A 387 12.10 -3.09 -23.92
N ILE A 388 12.75 -2.11 -24.56
CA ILE A 388 12.13 -1.28 -25.61
C ILE A 388 11.68 -2.16 -26.78
N GLU A 389 12.54 -3.05 -27.25
CA GLU A 389 12.23 -3.98 -28.34
C GLU A 389 11.04 -4.89 -27.98
N ASN A 390 11.05 -5.48 -26.79
CA ASN A 390 9.97 -6.33 -26.29
C ASN A 390 8.65 -5.58 -26.19
N TYR A 391 8.68 -4.34 -25.69
CA TYR A 391 7.52 -3.46 -25.64
C TYR A 391 6.96 -3.18 -27.03
N ILE A 392 7.80 -2.76 -27.99
CA ILE A 392 7.39 -2.47 -29.37
C ILE A 392 6.76 -3.71 -30.00
N LYS A 393 7.43 -4.87 -29.91
CA LYS A 393 6.93 -6.15 -30.43
C LYS A 393 5.58 -6.51 -29.83
N SER A 394 5.41 -6.34 -28.52
CA SER A 394 4.14 -6.63 -27.86
C SER A 394 3.03 -5.73 -28.39
N VAL A 395 3.25 -4.41 -28.43
CA VAL A 395 2.20 -3.46 -28.86
C VAL A 395 1.79 -3.71 -30.30
N ILE A 396 2.75 -3.84 -31.22
CA ILE A 396 2.47 -4.05 -32.66
C ILE A 396 1.68 -5.35 -32.91
N ASN A 397 1.92 -6.39 -32.10
CA ASN A 397 1.27 -7.68 -32.28
C ASN A 397 -0.08 -7.80 -31.55
N THR A 398 -0.34 -6.97 -30.56
CA THR A 398 -1.56 -7.05 -29.74
C THR A 398 -2.58 -5.96 -30.08
N ASP A 399 -2.14 -4.77 -30.51
CA ASP A 399 -3.04 -3.67 -30.85
C ASP A 399 -3.99 -4.05 -32.00
N PRO A 400 -5.31 -3.77 -31.89
CA PRO A 400 -6.30 -4.17 -32.90
C PRO A 400 -6.03 -3.68 -34.32
N ASN A 401 -5.43 -2.50 -34.48
CA ASN A 401 -5.13 -1.90 -35.77
C ASN A 401 -3.77 -2.40 -36.28
N MET A 402 -2.74 -2.37 -35.43
CA MET A 402 -1.37 -2.73 -35.82
C MET A 402 -1.20 -4.22 -36.09
N ARG A 403 -1.92 -5.09 -35.37
CA ARG A 403 -1.79 -6.55 -35.53
C ARG A 403 -2.15 -7.03 -36.94
N ARG A 404 -2.92 -6.23 -37.69
CA ARG A 404 -3.36 -6.52 -39.07
C ARG A 404 -2.38 -6.01 -40.14
N TRP A 405 -1.34 -5.27 -39.76
CA TRP A 405 -0.31 -4.83 -40.69
C TRP A 405 0.45 -6.02 -41.29
N LYS A 406 1.00 -5.83 -42.49
CA LYS A 406 1.83 -6.84 -43.15
C LYS A 406 3.07 -7.10 -42.31
N THR A 407 3.54 -8.35 -42.27
CA THR A 407 4.73 -8.75 -41.51
C THR A 407 5.94 -7.86 -41.83
N ALA A 408 6.21 -7.60 -43.10
CA ALA A 408 7.31 -6.73 -43.52
C ALA A 408 7.20 -5.29 -43.01
N ASP A 409 5.98 -4.76 -42.86
CA ASP A 409 5.80 -3.41 -42.33
C ASP A 409 5.97 -3.40 -40.80
N LYS A 410 5.51 -4.46 -40.11
CA LYS A 410 5.76 -4.63 -38.67
C LYS A 410 7.25 -4.72 -38.35
N GLU A 411 7.98 -5.56 -39.10
CA GLU A 411 9.43 -5.73 -38.95
C GLU A 411 10.16 -4.41 -39.17
N ARG A 412 9.78 -3.66 -40.21
CA ARG A 412 10.37 -2.35 -40.49
C ARG A 412 10.07 -1.32 -39.38
N VAL A 413 8.86 -1.30 -38.83
CA VAL A 413 8.53 -0.43 -37.69
C VAL A 413 9.39 -0.79 -36.47
N ILE A 414 9.53 -2.08 -36.15
CA ILE A 414 10.35 -2.55 -35.03
C ILE A 414 11.80 -2.07 -35.19
N GLU A 415 12.39 -2.30 -36.37
CA GLU A 415 13.76 -1.90 -36.70
C GLU A 415 13.96 -0.38 -36.53
N VAL A 416 13.14 0.45 -37.19
CA VAL A 416 13.27 1.92 -37.13
C VAL A 416 13.11 2.45 -35.72
N LEU A 417 12.11 1.97 -34.99
CA LEU A 417 11.83 2.48 -33.65
C LEU A 417 12.92 2.10 -32.66
N ILE A 418 13.54 0.91 -32.78
CA ILE A 418 14.68 0.53 -31.95
C ILE A 418 15.87 1.43 -32.26
N GLU A 419 16.23 1.55 -33.55
CA GLU A 419 17.38 2.33 -34.02
C GLU A 419 17.30 3.80 -33.56
N LYS A 420 16.13 4.42 -33.73
CA LYS A 420 15.92 5.85 -33.41
C LYS A 420 15.55 6.11 -31.95
N SER A 421 15.27 5.09 -31.13
CA SER A 421 14.77 5.31 -29.78
C SER A 421 15.77 6.02 -28.86
N ASP A 422 17.07 5.83 -29.07
CA ASP A 422 18.13 6.34 -28.18
C ASP A 422 17.84 6.06 -26.69
N GLY A 423 17.32 4.86 -26.39
CA GLY A 423 16.92 4.46 -25.03
C GLY A 423 15.67 5.15 -24.48
N MET A 424 14.94 5.94 -25.29
CA MET A 424 13.78 6.72 -24.86
C MET A 424 12.46 6.00 -25.10
N PHE A 425 11.98 5.26 -24.09
CA PHE A 425 10.61 4.71 -24.09
C PHE A 425 9.53 5.74 -24.41
N ARG A 426 9.67 6.98 -23.94
CA ARG A 426 8.68 8.03 -24.20
C ARG A 426 8.62 8.40 -25.68
N TRP A 427 9.77 8.50 -26.34
CA TRP A 427 9.82 8.75 -27.79
C TRP A 427 9.14 7.60 -28.55
N VAL A 428 9.47 6.35 -28.19
CA VAL A 428 8.87 5.15 -28.78
C VAL A 428 7.35 5.13 -28.60
N TYR A 429 6.87 5.43 -27.38
CA TYR A 429 5.44 5.53 -27.10
C TYR A 429 4.75 6.55 -28.02
N CYS A 430 5.31 7.76 -28.14
CA CYS A 430 4.76 8.79 -29.00
C CYS A 430 4.71 8.36 -30.47
N GLN A 431 5.77 7.71 -30.98
CA GLN A 431 5.77 7.23 -32.37
C GLN A 431 4.78 6.09 -32.59
N ILE A 432 4.62 5.18 -31.63
CA ILE A 432 3.59 4.14 -31.69
C ILE A 432 2.20 4.76 -31.76
N VAL A 433 1.89 5.75 -30.92
CA VAL A 433 0.59 6.44 -30.94
C VAL A 433 0.34 7.10 -32.30
N TYR A 434 1.35 7.76 -32.86
CA TYR A 434 1.29 8.36 -34.20
C TYR A 434 1.03 7.30 -35.28
N LEU A 435 1.85 6.24 -35.32
CA LEU A 435 1.76 5.18 -36.32
C LEU A 435 0.45 4.38 -36.22
N ARG A 436 -0.16 4.30 -35.03
CA ARG A 436 -1.46 3.64 -34.81
C ARG A 436 -2.57 4.22 -35.67
N LEU A 437 -2.48 5.51 -35.99
CA LEU A 437 -3.45 6.25 -36.78
C LEU A 437 -3.18 6.13 -38.29
N CYS A 438 -2.02 5.59 -38.69
CA CYS A 438 -1.66 5.45 -40.09
C CYS A 438 -2.42 4.32 -40.78
N LEU A 439 -2.88 4.61 -42.00
CA LEU A 439 -3.35 3.58 -42.91
C LEU A 439 -2.18 2.65 -43.30
N PRO A 440 -2.39 1.33 -43.47
CA PRO A 440 -1.31 0.38 -43.76
C PRO A 440 -0.42 0.77 -44.95
N GLY A 441 -0.99 1.36 -46.01
CA GLY A 441 -0.24 1.80 -47.19
C GLY A 441 0.65 3.04 -46.98
N ARG A 442 0.52 3.73 -45.83
CA ARG A 442 1.29 4.94 -45.48
C ARG A 442 2.36 4.71 -44.43
N ILE A 443 2.40 3.54 -43.79
CA ILE A 443 3.32 3.25 -42.68
C ILE A 443 4.77 3.57 -43.04
N ARG A 444 5.25 3.12 -44.20
CA ARG A 444 6.65 3.33 -44.61
C ARG A 444 7.02 4.82 -44.75
N HIS A 445 6.15 5.60 -45.39
CA HIS A 445 6.33 7.04 -45.48
C HIS A 445 6.27 7.71 -44.09
N ALA A 446 5.34 7.27 -43.25
CA ALA A 446 5.23 7.78 -41.88
C ALA A 446 6.48 7.47 -41.03
N LEU A 447 7.19 6.36 -41.32
CA LEU A 447 8.48 6.04 -40.70
C LEU A 447 9.60 6.98 -41.14
N ASP A 448 9.60 7.42 -42.40
CA ASP A 448 10.59 8.36 -42.95
C ASP A 448 10.41 9.78 -42.37
N GLU A 449 9.21 10.12 -41.92
CA GLU A 449 8.86 11.42 -41.31
C GLU A 449 8.89 11.41 -39.77
N LEU A 450 9.42 10.35 -39.16
CA LEU A 450 9.52 10.32 -37.70
C LEU A 450 10.55 11.35 -37.19
N PRO A 451 10.20 12.12 -36.15
CA PRO A 451 11.12 13.05 -35.51
C PRO A 451 12.32 12.30 -34.92
N GLU A 452 13.52 12.87 -35.02
CA GLU A 452 14.73 12.25 -34.47
C GLU A 452 14.81 12.37 -32.95
N THR A 453 14.20 13.43 -32.41
CA THR A 453 14.30 13.74 -30.98
C THR A 453 12.93 13.79 -30.30
N LEU A 454 12.95 13.70 -28.97
CA LEU A 454 11.73 13.88 -28.17
C LEU A 454 11.21 15.32 -28.26
N ASP A 455 12.10 16.31 -28.37
CA ASP A 455 11.76 17.71 -28.58
C ASP A 455 11.01 17.88 -29.91
N GLU A 456 11.55 17.39 -31.03
CA GLU A 456 10.87 17.40 -32.34
C GLU A 456 9.52 16.68 -32.32
N THR A 457 9.38 15.65 -31.48
CA THR A 457 8.10 14.97 -31.27
C THR A 457 7.05 15.90 -30.65
N TYR A 458 7.46 16.72 -29.68
CA TYR A 458 6.60 17.74 -29.08
C TYR A 458 6.33 18.88 -30.03
N GLU A 459 7.34 19.31 -30.81
CA GLU A 459 7.16 20.32 -31.84
C GLU A 459 6.10 19.93 -32.86
N ARG A 460 6.13 18.68 -33.34
CA ARG A 460 5.10 18.15 -34.25
C ARG A 460 3.72 18.24 -33.59
N ALA A 461 3.59 17.77 -32.35
CA ALA A 461 2.31 17.83 -31.62
C ALA A 461 1.82 19.26 -31.35
N LEU A 462 2.72 20.25 -31.23
CA LEU A 462 2.37 21.67 -31.11
C LEU A 462 1.93 22.26 -32.46
N ARG A 463 2.59 21.87 -33.56
CA ARG A 463 2.25 22.30 -34.92
C ARG A 463 0.90 21.74 -35.39
N ASP A 464 0.51 20.56 -34.90
CA ASP A 464 -0.77 19.93 -35.22
C ASP A 464 -1.97 20.63 -34.55
N ILE A 465 -1.74 21.53 -33.58
CA ILE A 465 -2.81 22.32 -32.97
C ILE A 465 -3.38 23.28 -34.00
N ASN A 466 -4.71 23.29 -34.15
CA ASN A 466 -5.40 24.20 -35.06
C ASN A 466 -5.03 25.66 -34.73
N LYS A 467 -4.68 26.44 -35.75
CA LYS A 467 -4.29 27.85 -35.62
C LYS A 467 -5.31 28.70 -34.89
N ALA A 468 -6.61 28.40 -35.02
CA ALA A 468 -7.67 29.10 -34.27
C ALA A 468 -7.56 28.88 -32.74
N ASN A 469 -6.93 27.80 -32.32
CA ASN A 469 -6.86 27.36 -30.92
C ASN A 469 -5.50 27.65 -30.25
N TRP A 470 -4.51 28.22 -30.96
CA TRP A 470 -3.15 28.40 -30.43
C TRP A 470 -3.12 29.17 -29.11
N GLU A 471 -3.81 30.31 -29.03
CA GLU A 471 -3.85 31.12 -27.83
C GLU A 471 -4.51 30.38 -26.65
N PHE A 472 -5.60 29.67 -26.93
CA PHE A 472 -6.31 28.88 -25.92
C PHE A 472 -5.45 27.72 -25.40
N ALA A 473 -4.83 26.97 -26.30
CA ALA A 473 -3.93 25.87 -25.96
C ALA A 473 -2.76 26.36 -25.10
N TYR A 474 -2.14 27.49 -25.48
CA TYR A 474 -1.06 28.08 -24.71
C TYR A 474 -1.51 28.43 -23.28
N ARG A 475 -2.67 29.08 -23.11
CA ARG A 475 -3.22 29.39 -21.78
C ARG A 475 -3.45 28.14 -20.94
N LEU A 476 -4.01 27.08 -21.53
CA LEU A 476 -4.21 25.82 -20.83
C LEU A 476 -2.88 25.21 -20.37
N PHE A 477 -1.85 25.19 -21.23
CA PHE A 477 -0.53 24.73 -20.86
C PHE A 477 0.10 25.56 -19.73
N GLN A 478 -0.06 26.90 -19.78
CA GLN A 478 0.42 27.79 -18.71
C GLN A 478 -0.22 27.44 -17.37
N CYS A 479 -1.55 27.31 -17.33
CA CYS A 479 -2.28 26.97 -16.10
C CYS A 479 -1.85 25.62 -15.53
N VAL A 480 -1.75 24.58 -16.39
CA VAL A 480 -1.30 23.24 -15.96
C VAL A 480 0.15 23.27 -15.46
N ALA A 481 1.01 24.13 -16.03
CA ALA A 481 2.41 24.23 -15.62
C ALA A 481 2.60 24.84 -14.22
N VAL A 482 1.73 25.75 -13.79
CA VAL A 482 1.87 26.50 -12.52
C VAL A 482 0.84 26.13 -11.46
N ALA A 483 -0.12 25.27 -11.78
CA ALA A 483 -1.15 24.85 -10.83
C ALA A 483 -0.51 24.23 -9.59
N PHE A 484 -0.96 24.67 -8.42
CA PHE A 484 -0.49 24.19 -7.12
C PHE A 484 -0.84 22.72 -6.88
N ARG A 485 -1.99 22.29 -7.40
CA ARG A 485 -2.44 20.90 -7.43
C ARG A 485 -2.91 20.54 -8.84
N PRO A 486 -3.02 19.25 -9.19
CA PRO A 486 -3.71 18.86 -10.40
C PRO A 486 -5.10 19.53 -10.50
N LEU A 487 -5.36 20.18 -11.63
CA LEU A 487 -6.64 20.85 -11.89
C LEU A 487 -7.67 19.81 -12.29
N ARG A 488 -8.93 20.01 -11.89
CA ARG A 488 -10.05 19.26 -12.45
C ARG A 488 -10.28 19.71 -13.88
N VAL A 489 -10.77 18.82 -14.73
CA VAL A 489 -11.06 19.15 -16.13
C VAL A 489 -12.02 20.34 -16.23
N ALA A 490 -13.05 20.37 -15.37
CA ALA A 490 -13.99 21.49 -15.28
C ALA A 490 -13.31 22.82 -14.90
N GLU A 491 -12.38 22.80 -13.95
CA GLU A 491 -11.64 24.02 -13.54
C GLU A 491 -10.79 24.57 -14.67
N LEU A 492 -10.13 23.68 -15.43
CA LEU A 492 -9.30 24.09 -16.55
C LEU A 492 -10.14 24.59 -17.73
N ALA A 493 -11.29 23.96 -18.01
CA ALA A 493 -12.18 24.38 -19.09
C ALA A 493 -12.71 25.80 -18.89
N GLU A 494 -13.00 26.21 -17.66
CA GLU A 494 -13.47 27.57 -17.37
C GLU A 494 -12.47 28.66 -17.78
N ILE A 495 -11.16 28.37 -17.80
CA ILE A 495 -10.13 29.32 -18.21
C ILE A 495 -10.30 29.74 -19.68
N LEU A 496 -10.91 28.88 -20.51
CA LEU A 496 -11.22 29.18 -21.90
C LEU A 496 -12.28 30.28 -22.05
N SER A 497 -13.17 30.40 -21.05
CA SER A 497 -14.25 31.38 -21.02
C SER A 497 -13.78 32.81 -20.72
N PHE A 498 -12.50 33.02 -20.38
CA PHE A 498 -11.98 34.34 -20.00
C PHE A 498 -11.17 35.02 -21.10
N ASP A 499 -11.40 36.32 -21.30
CA ASP A 499 -10.54 37.18 -22.10
C ASP A 499 -9.59 38.00 -21.22
N PHE A 500 -8.30 37.64 -21.31
CA PHE A 500 -7.20 38.26 -20.59
C PHE A 500 -6.64 39.51 -21.29
N LYS A 501 -7.15 39.91 -22.46
CA LYS A 501 -6.68 41.09 -23.21
C LYS A 501 -7.28 42.40 -22.74
N THR A 502 -8.38 42.36 -21.99
CA THR A 502 -9.23 43.53 -21.72
C THR A 502 -8.83 44.34 -20.49
N GLY A 503 -7.82 43.90 -19.72
CA GLY A 503 -7.34 44.58 -18.53
C GLY A 503 -6.69 43.63 -17.51
N PRO A 504 -6.39 44.12 -16.29
CA PRO A 504 -5.77 43.31 -15.24
C PRO A 504 -6.73 42.25 -14.66
N ILE A 505 -8.04 42.47 -14.77
CA ILE A 505 -9.10 41.51 -14.38
C ILE A 505 -9.66 40.92 -15.68
N PRO A 506 -9.57 39.60 -15.90
CA PRO A 506 -10.11 38.96 -17.08
C PRO A 506 -11.63 39.13 -17.14
N LYS A 507 -12.18 39.24 -18.36
CA LYS A 507 -13.63 39.30 -18.55
C LYS A 507 -14.16 37.93 -18.94
N PHE A 508 -15.22 37.49 -18.28
CA PHE A 508 -15.94 36.29 -18.65
C PHE A 508 -16.74 36.52 -19.94
N HIS A 509 -16.64 35.58 -20.87
CA HIS A 509 -17.35 35.55 -22.15
C HIS A 509 -18.12 34.25 -22.26
N GLU A 510 -19.45 34.34 -22.13
CA GLU A 510 -20.35 33.17 -22.19
C GLU A 510 -20.26 32.44 -23.54
N ASP A 511 -20.01 33.16 -24.64
CA ASP A 511 -19.87 32.57 -25.99
C ASP A 511 -18.65 31.64 -26.14
N LEU A 512 -17.67 31.74 -25.23
CA LEU A 512 -16.48 30.87 -25.20
C LEU A 512 -16.66 29.66 -24.27
N HIS A 513 -17.72 29.63 -23.48
CA HIS A 513 -18.02 28.52 -22.59
C HIS A 513 -18.54 27.32 -23.38
N MET A 514 -17.91 26.17 -23.19
CA MET A 514 -18.33 24.90 -23.80
C MET A 514 -19.02 24.04 -22.75
N GLU A 515 -20.19 23.46 -23.10
CA GLU A 515 -21.00 22.65 -22.19
C GLU A 515 -20.29 21.39 -21.68
N ASP A 516 -19.44 20.77 -22.51
CA ASP A 516 -18.62 19.63 -22.11
C ASP A 516 -17.16 20.07 -21.85
N PRO A 517 -16.72 20.09 -20.57
CA PRO A 517 -15.34 20.42 -20.21
C PRO A 517 -14.29 19.49 -20.81
N VAL A 518 -14.63 18.21 -21.03
CA VAL A 518 -13.71 17.22 -21.60
C VAL A 518 -13.48 17.53 -23.07
N GLU A 519 -14.56 17.74 -23.82
CA GLU A 519 -14.47 18.18 -25.22
C GLU A 519 -13.74 19.52 -25.33
N ALA A 520 -14.00 20.45 -24.41
CA ALA A 520 -13.38 21.76 -24.38
C ALA A 520 -11.85 21.70 -24.32
N VAL A 521 -11.31 20.90 -23.40
CA VAL A 521 -9.87 20.76 -23.22
C VAL A 521 -9.25 19.93 -24.35
N LEU A 522 -9.87 18.81 -24.75
CA LEU A 522 -9.30 17.90 -25.74
C LEU A 522 -9.37 18.43 -27.19
N SER A 523 -10.37 19.25 -27.53
CA SER A 523 -10.45 19.90 -28.85
C SER A 523 -9.47 21.07 -28.99
N THR A 524 -9.07 21.65 -27.87
CA THR A 524 -8.18 22.81 -27.79
C THR A 524 -6.71 22.40 -27.74
N THR A 525 -6.42 21.27 -27.09
CA THR A 525 -5.05 20.81 -26.83
C THR A 525 -4.74 19.54 -27.63
N SER A 526 -3.46 19.35 -27.97
CA SER A 526 -3.01 18.11 -28.61
C SER A 526 -2.83 16.97 -27.59
N SER A 527 -2.23 15.85 -28.01
CA SER A 527 -1.87 14.70 -27.15
C SER A 527 -0.87 15.01 -26.03
N LEU A 528 -0.57 16.29 -25.80
CA LEU A 528 0.37 16.78 -24.78
C LEU A 528 -0.26 16.86 -23.39
N LEU A 529 -1.59 16.96 -23.27
CA LEU A 529 -2.31 16.80 -22.01
C LEU A 529 -3.00 15.43 -21.94
N ALA A 530 -3.19 14.94 -20.71
CA ALA A 530 -3.90 13.70 -20.42
C ALA A 530 -4.92 13.94 -19.31
N ILE A 531 -6.11 13.39 -19.49
CA ILE A 531 -7.16 13.32 -18.48
C ILE A 531 -7.02 12.01 -17.73
N VAL A 532 -7.01 12.07 -16.40
CA VAL A 532 -6.91 10.91 -15.52
C VAL A 532 -8.06 10.94 -14.53
N ASP A 533 -8.68 9.79 -14.32
CA ASP A 533 -9.65 9.59 -13.24
C ASP A 533 -8.90 9.26 -11.95
N VAL A 534 -9.05 10.13 -10.95
CA VAL A 534 -8.56 9.91 -9.60
C VAL A 534 -9.77 9.93 -8.66
N GLU A 535 -10.13 8.75 -8.17
CA GLU A 535 -11.22 8.57 -7.19
C GLU A 535 -12.57 9.18 -7.65
N GLY A 536 -12.89 9.06 -8.94
CA GLY A 536 -14.11 9.60 -9.53
C GLY A 536 -14.02 11.09 -9.90
N SER A 537 -12.85 11.72 -9.71
CA SER A 537 -12.57 13.09 -10.15
C SER A 537 -11.68 13.08 -11.39
N LEU A 538 -12.18 13.64 -12.49
CA LEU A 538 -11.37 13.83 -13.70
C LEU A 538 -10.41 15.01 -13.51
N ILE A 539 -9.12 14.71 -13.47
CA ILE A 539 -8.04 15.69 -13.39
C ILE A 539 -7.25 15.76 -14.70
N ILE A 540 -6.65 16.92 -14.95
CA ILE A 540 -5.79 17.17 -16.10
C ILE A 540 -4.33 17.27 -15.66
N GLN A 541 -3.45 16.69 -16.46
CA GLN A 541 -2.01 16.81 -16.29
C GLN A 541 -1.31 16.81 -17.65
N PHE A 542 -0.04 17.21 -17.69
CA PHE A 542 0.78 16.89 -18.86
C PHE A 542 0.84 15.37 -19.04
N SER A 543 0.74 14.94 -20.30
CA SER A 543 0.81 13.53 -20.67
C SER A 543 2.13 12.85 -20.28
N HIS A 544 3.18 13.65 -20.02
CA HIS A 544 4.44 13.24 -19.41
C HIS A 544 5.18 14.47 -18.87
N TYR A 545 6.01 14.29 -17.84
CA TYR A 545 6.78 15.40 -17.25
C TYR A 545 7.63 16.16 -18.27
N SER A 546 8.33 15.44 -19.16
CA SER A 546 9.21 16.07 -20.14
C SER A 546 8.50 17.00 -21.13
N VAL A 547 7.16 16.96 -21.23
CA VAL A 547 6.39 17.98 -21.94
C VAL A 547 6.48 19.33 -21.23
N LYS A 548 6.24 19.36 -19.91
CA LYS A 548 6.40 20.58 -19.10
C LYS A 548 7.83 21.10 -19.22
N GLU A 549 8.80 20.21 -19.04
CA GLU A 549 10.23 20.54 -19.13
C GLU A 549 10.56 21.21 -20.46
N TYR A 550 10.08 20.66 -21.58
CA TYR A 550 10.27 21.24 -22.91
C TYR A 550 9.60 22.61 -23.05
N LEU A 551 8.34 22.74 -22.61
CA LEU A 551 7.59 24.00 -22.70
C LEU A 551 8.19 25.12 -21.85
N THR A 552 8.88 24.80 -20.76
CA THR A 552 9.58 25.76 -19.90
C THR A 552 11.08 25.89 -20.19
N SER A 553 11.58 25.23 -21.24
CA SER A 553 13.02 25.17 -21.54
C SER A 553 13.54 26.43 -22.24
N SER A 554 14.81 26.78 -21.99
CA SER A 554 15.51 27.79 -22.78
C SER A 554 15.60 27.40 -24.26
N ARG A 555 15.67 26.09 -24.57
CA ARG A 555 15.69 25.58 -25.95
C ARG A 555 14.47 26.04 -26.75
N LEU A 556 13.27 25.96 -26.15
CA LEU A 556 12.05 26.48 -26.77
C LEU A 556 11.98 28.01 -26.71
N ALA A 557 12.51 28.64 -25.67
CA ALA A 557 12.55 30.11 -25.54
C ALA A 557 13.40 30.78 -26.63
N GLU A 558 14.48 30.13 -27.05
CA GLU A 558 15.53 30.64 -27.94
C GLU A 558 15.40 30.13 -29.38
N THR A 559 14.41 29.28 -29.68
CA THR A 559 14.20 28.77 -31.04
C THR A 559 13.89 29.90 -32.04
N ASN A 560 14.37 29.72 -33.27
CA ASN A 560 14.08 30.64 -34.39
C ASN A 560 12.68 30.42 -34.98
N ASP A 561 12.01 29.31 -34.65
CA ASP A 561 10.65 29.04 -35.10
C ASP A 561 9.64 29.83 -34.25
N ILE A 562 9.06 30.88 -34.85
CA ILE A 562 8.11 31.78 -34.19
C ILE A 562 6.85 31.04 -33.71
N ILE A 563 6.41 30.00 -34.42
CA ILE A 563 5.21 29.24 -34.05
C ILE A 563 5.49 28.44 -32.78
N LEU A 564 6.65 27.77 -32.71
CA LEU A 564 7.03 26.99 -31.54
C LEU A 564 7.32 27.89 -30.34
N ARG A 565 8.06 28.98 -30.57
CA ARG A 565 8.41 29.94 -29.52
C ARG A 565 7.18 30.55 -28.83
N HIS A 566 6.06 30.65 -29.52
CA HIS A 566 4.78 31.08 -28.94
C HIS A 566 4.37 30.23 -27.72
N TYR A 567 4.69 28.93 -27.73
CA TYR A 567 4.33 28.00 -26.67
C TYR A 567 5.33 27.96 -25.51
N HIS A 568 6.43 28.73 -25.56
CA HIS A 568 7.35 28.81 -24.43
C HIS A 568 6.67 29.44 -23.20
N ILE A 569 6.65 28.70 -22.09
CA ILE A 569 6.02 29.11 -20.85
C ILE A 569 7.03 29.83 -19.96
N SER A 570 6.87 31.14 -19.83
CA SER A 570 7.48 31.88 -18.73
C SER A 570 6.69 31.63 -17.44
N MET A 571 7.37 31.08 -16.42
CA MET A 571 6.74 30.77 -15.12
C MET A 571 6.08 31.99 -14.49
N THR A 572 6.72 33.17 -14.53
CA THR A 572 6.16 34.42 -13.99
C THR A 572 4.87 34.83 -14.70
N VAL A 573 4.84 34.74 -16.04
CA VAL A 573 3.65 35.08 -16.83
C VAL A 573 2.53 34.08 -16.57
N ALA A 574 2.85 32.79 -16.51
CA ALA A 574 1.88 31.74 -16.23
C ALA A 574 1.28 31.89 -14.82
N HIS A 575 2.09 32.17 -13.80
CA HIS A 575 1.59 32.47 -12.45
C HIS A 575 0.69 33.71 -12.43
N THR A 576 1.03 34.75 -13.19
CA THR A 576 0.20 35.95 -13.30
C THR A 576 -1.16 35.61 -13.92
N LEU A 577 -1.17 34.86 -15.02
CA LEU A 577 -2.40 34.43 -15.69
C LEU A 577 -3.28 33.57 -14.77
N ALA A 578 -2.69 32.61 -14.07
CA ALA A 578 -3.42 31.76 -13.13
C ALA A 578 -4.00 32.58 -11.97
N ALA A 579 -3.25 33.55 -11.44
CA ALA A 579 -3.74 34.44 -10.39
C ALA A 579 -4.90 35.31 -10.89
N GLN A 580 -4.80 35.84 -12.12
CA GLN A 580 -5.87 36.62 -12.75
C GLN A 580 -7.14 35.81 -12.98
N ALA A 581 -7.02 34.53 -13.36
CA ALA A 581 -8.17 33.65 -13.55
C ALA A 581 -8.91 33.34 -12.23
N CYS A 582 -8.23 33.48 -11.09
CA CYS A 582 -8.80 33.25 -9.75
C CYS A 582 -9.42 34.50 -9.12
N LEU A 583 -9.20 35.70 -9.68
CA LEU A 583 -9.79 36.97 -9.25
C LEU A 583 -11.18 37.16 -9.88
#